data_AF-A0A7V9P6G0-F1
#
_entry.id   AF-A0A7V9P6G0-F1
#
_cell.length_a   1.000
_cell.length_b   1.000
_cell.length_c   1.000
_cell.angle_alpha   90.00
_cell.angle_beta   90.00
_cell.angle_gamma   90.00
#
_symmetry.space_group_name_H-M   'P 1'
#
loop_
_entity.id
_entity.type
_entity.pdbx_description
1 polymer ?
#
loop_
_entity_poly.entity_id
_entity_poly.type
_entity_poly.pdbx_seq_one_letter_code
_entity_poly.pdbx_strand_id
1 'polypeptide(L)'
;MLLETSLHPVRPYSLADSVRMRSDATRAWRDGILTLVYEAGGEPAVAHVSQRTDGTLAARLKSPTPEAALDHLRFMLAVDDDHSGFLARFASDPLVGPTIRAQRGLRPLRVATVTHALLKAVCGQLIQAKAARLLEARLLRRASPQHAGLCLPPTRATFATSSPAELGRHGLVSRKANALVRLSRETDVERLRAVPSSAVASRIQRERGLGPWSAGMIAIHGLGRFDLGLVGDLGLIKVASALTGRWAEEDDTRELLAPYGEWAGLASVYLLAGVGRTFGAGLRGRVRSVAAS
;
A
#
# COMPACT_ATOMS: atom_id res chain seq x y z
N MET A 1 7.58 8.08 26.73
CA MET A 1 8.90 7.45 26.92
C MET A 1 9.66 7.46 25.59
N LEU A 2 10.99 7.34 25.62
CA LEU A 2 11.85 7.24 24.43
C LEU A 2 12.42 5.81 24.38
N LEU A 3 12.31 5.15 23.23
CA LEU A 3 12.93 3.86 22.95
C LEU A 3 13.84 4.00 21.74
N GLU A 4 15.09 3.58 21.88
CA GLU A 4 16.04 3.44 20.78
C GLU A 4 16.34 1.96 20.58
N THR A 5 16.20 1.48 19.35
CA THR A 5 16.39 0.07 19.03
C THR A 5 16.84 -0.13 17.59
N SER A 6 17.18 -1.37 17.25
CA SER A 6 17.51 -1.79 15.89
C SER A 6 16.53 -2.87 15.44
N LEU A 7 15.95 -2.68 14.25
CA LEU A 7 15.13 -3.69 13.59
C LEU A 7 16.00 -4.45 12.58
N HIS A 8 15.81 -5.75 12.51
CA HIS A 8 16.53 -6.65 11.62
C HIS A 8 15.57 -7.19 10.55
N PRO A 9 15.38 -6.46 9.44
CA PRO A 9 14.44 -6.90 8.43
C PRO A 9 14.91 -8.19 7.75
N VAL A 10 13.96 -9.04 7.36
CA VAL A 10 14.23 -10.22 6.54
C VAL A 10 14.84 -9.77 5.21
N ARG A 11 16.06 -10.23 4.93
CA ARG A 11 16.84 -9.77 3.78
C ARG A 11 16.41 -10.49 2.49
N PRO A 12 16.51 -9.82 1.32
CA PRO A 12 16.94 -8.44 1.12
C PRO A 12 15.87 -7.40 1.51
N TYR A 13 16.29 -6.25 2.04
CA TYR A 13 15.43 -5.12 2.41
C TYR A 13 16.13 -3.78 2.09
N SER A 14 15.38 -2.84 1.53
CA SER A 14 15.83 -1.49 1.19
C SER A 14 14.77 -0.48 1.63
N LEU A 15 15.08 0.28 2.67
CA LEU A 15 14.21 1.36 3.14
C LEU A 15 14.03 2.40 2.03
N ALA A 16 15.13 2.74 1.36
CA ALA A 16 15.15 3.73 0.27
C ALA A 16 14.24 3.34 -0.91
N ASP A 17 14.24 2.07 -1.33
CA ASP A 17 13.32 1.61 -2.38
C ASP A 17 11.87 1.62 -1.90
N SER A 18 11.64 1.27 -0.63
CA SER A 18 10.31 1.16 -0.02
C SER A 18 9.64 2.52 0.22
N VAL A 19 10.42 3.56 0.52
CA VAL A 19 9.91 4.93 0.77
C VAL A 19 9.81 5.79 -0.48
N ARG A 20 10.39 5.37 -1.62
CA ARG A 20 10.46 6.20 -2.83
C ARG A 20 9.06 6.60 -3.31
N MET A 21 8.78 7.92 -3.30
CA MET A 21 7.47 8.54 -3.62
C MET A 21 6.32 8.20 -2.65
N ARG A 22 6.61 7.69 -1.45
CA ARG A 22 5.62 7.24 -0.46
C ARG A 22 5.45 8.17 0.75
N SER A 23 6.00 9.39 0.74
CA SER A 23 5.59 10.41 1.70
C SER A 23 4.09 10.70 1.53
N ASP A 24 3.38 10.77 2.66
CA ASP A 24 1.97 11.13 2.74
C ASP A 24 1.73 11.99 4.00
N ALA A 25 0.46 12.18 4.40
CA ALA A 25 0.17 13.03 5.55
C ALA A 25 0.55 12.38 6.90
N THR A 26 0.83 11.08 6.94
CA THR A 26 1.18 10.30 8.15
C THR A 26 2.66 9.96 8.23
N ARG A 27 3.41 10.19 7.13
CA ARG A 27 4.84 9.85 7.05
C ARG A 27 5.62 10.80 6.14
N ALA A 28 6.87 11.08 6.51
CA ALA A 28 7.78 11.91 5.73
C ALA A 28 9.14 11.23 5.58
N TRP A 29 9.71 11.26 4.38
CA TRP A 29 11.09 10.87 4.11
C TRP A 29 11.94 12.10 3.80
N ARG A 30 12.97 12.35 4.60
CA ARG A 30 13.93 13.45 4.43
C ARG A 30 15.32 12.99 4.88
N ASP A 31 16.34 13.30 4.10
CA ASP A 31 17.75 13.09 4.45
C ASP A 31 18.09 11.68 4.98
N GLY A 32 17.50 10.65 4.37
CA GLY A 32 17.74 9.25 4.78
C GLY A 32 16.94 8.78 5.99
N ILE A 33 16.03 9.61 6.51
CA ILE A 33 15.22 9.34 7.70
C ILE A 33 13.74 9.30 7.32
N LEU A 34 13.08 8.22 7.70
CA LEU A 34 11.64 8.04 7.65
C LEU A 34 11.02 8.42 8.99
N THR A 35 10.24 9.49 9.01
CA THR A 35 9.39 9.86 10.15
C THR A 35 7.99 9.31 9.93
N LEU A 36 7.44 8.59 10.92
CA LEU A 36 6.09 8.03 10.92
C LEU A 36 5.37 8.49 12.18
N VAL A 37 4.09 8.85 12.05
CA VAL A 37 3.19 9.04 13.20
C VAL A 37 2.02 8.07 13.11
N TYR A 38 1.66 7.50 14.25
CA TYR A 38 0.61 6.51 14.37
C TYR A 38 0.14 6.40 15.81
N GLU A 39 -0.96 5.67 16.04
CA GLU A 39 -1.42 5.33 17.38
C GLU A 39 -1.04 3.87 17.69
N ALA A 40 -0.62 3.63 18.93
CA ALA A 40 -0.39 2.31 19.47
C ALA A 40 -0.82 2.31 20.95
N GLY A 41 -1.54 1.28 21.38
CA GLY A 41 -2.10 1.24 22.75
C GLY A 41 -3.10 2.36 23.05
N GLY A 42 -3.71 2.99 22.03
CA GLY A 42 -4.58 4.16 22.18
C GLY A 42 -3.84 5.49 22.35
N GLU A 43 -2.51 5.48 22.28
CA GLU A 43 -1.67 6.65 22.49
C GLU A 43 -0.88 7.01 21.22
N PRO A 44 -0.63 8.30 20.95
CA PRO A 44 0.16 8.71 19.80
C PRO A 44 1.64 8.32 19.96
N ALA A 45 2.23 7.91 18.86
CA ALA A 45 3.63 7.56 18.72
C ALA A 45 4.25 8.29 17.51
N VAL A 46 5.53 8.63 17.65
CA VAL A 46 6.36 9.07 16.53
C VAL A 46 7.61 8.21 16.46
N ALA A 47 7.92 7.69 15.26
CA ALA A 47 9.11 6.92 14.98
C ALA A 47 9.99 7.64 13.95
N HIS A 48 11.30 7.66 14.18
CA HIS A 48 12.31 8.07 13.22
C HIS A 48 13.15 6.85 12.86
N VAL A 49 13.22 6.51 11.58
CA VAL A 49 13.85 5.28 11.10
C VAL A 49 14.84 5.58 9.99
N SER A 50 16.07 5.13 10.14
CA SER A 50 17.09 5.16 9.08
C SER A 50 17.66 3.77 8.86
N GLN A 51 18.16 3.49 7.66
CA GLN A 51 18.82 2.22 7.35
C GLN A 51 20.33 2.40 7.42
N ARG A 52 20.99 1.54 8.20
CA ARG A 52 22.46 1.47 8.31
C ARG A 52 23.06 0.72 7.12
N THR A 53 24.37 0.85 6.93
CA THR A 53 25.12 0.20 5.84
C THR A 53 25.11 -1.33 5.94
N ASP A 54 24.97 -1.89 7.14
CA ASP A 54 24.82 -3.34 7.37
C ASP A 54 23.41 -3.87 7.04
N GLY A 55 22.48 -2.97 6.66
CA GLY A 55 21.11 -3.26 6.30
C GLY A 55 20.11 -3.21 7.46
N THR A 56 20.56 -3.07 8.72
CA THR A 56 19.68 -2.90 9.90
C THR A 56 18.97 -1.56 9.87
N LEU A 57 17.79 -1.48 10.48
CA LEU A 57 17.06 -0.21 10.63
C LEU A 57 17.26 0.34 12.05
N ALA A 58 17.91 1.48 12.18
CA ALA A 58 17.97 2.23 13.42
C ALA A 58 16.61 2.90 13.65
N ALA A 59 15.97 2.67 14.79
CA ALA A 59 14.66 3.22 15.11
C ALA A 59 14.69 3.97 16.44
N ARG A 60 14.23 5.23 16.42
CA ARG A 60 13.98 6.05 17.61
C ARG A 60 12.48 6.32 17.74
N LEU A 61 11.84 5.75 18.76
CA LEU A 61 10.40 5.85 19.01
C LEU A 61 10.13 6.68 20.25
N LYS A 62 9.19 7.62 20.15
CA LYS A 62 8.63 8.33 21.30
C LYS A 62 7.15 7.97 21.41
N SER A 63 6.79 7.30 22.51
CA SER A 63 5.41 6.87 22.82
C SER A 63 5.24 6.65 24.33
N PRO A 64 4.04 6.83 24.90
CA PRO A 64 3.71 6.33 26.22
C PRO A 64 3.76 4.79 26.34
N THR A 65 3.56 4.06 25.24
CA THR A 65 3.56 2.60 25.17
C THR A 65 4.56 2.09 24.12
N PRO A 66 5.87 2.12 24.42
CA PRO A 66 6.92 1.91 23.42
C PRO A 66 6.94 0.51 22.79
N GLU A 67 6.56 -0.54 23.52
CA GLU A 67 6.52 -1.92 23.02
C GLU A 67 5.41 -2.08 21.96
N ALA A 68 4.19 -1.65 22.29
CA ALA A 68 3.07 -1.66 21.34
C ALA A 68 3.37 -0.79 20.11
N ALA A 69 4.06 0.35 20.31
CA ALA A 69 4.48 1.20 19.21
C ALA A 69 5.51 0.50 18.32
N LEU A 70 6.46 -0.23 18.91
CA LEU A 70 7.46 -0.99 18.16
C LEU A 70 6.82 -2.10 17.32
N ASP A 71 5.87 -2.86 17.86
CA ASP A 71 5.15 -3.89 17.11
C ASP A 71 4.40 -3.32 15.91
N HIS A 72 3.74 -2.17 16.11
CA HIS A 72 3.04 -1.49 15.04
C HIS A 72 4.01 -0.96 13.97
N LEU A 73 5.17 -0.43 14.39
CA LEU A 73 6.22 0.00 13.46
C LEU A 73 6.75 -1.17 12.63
N ARG A 74 6.99 -2.33 13.24
CA ARG A 74 7.43 -3.55 12.54
C ARG A 74 6.44 -3.96 11.46
N PHE A 75 5.13 -3.94 11.77
CA PHE A 75 4.08 -4.16 10.79
C PHE A 75 4.12 -3.13 9.65
N MET A 76 4.18 -1.83 9.97
CA MET A 76 4.15 -0.74 9.00
C MET A 76 5.32 -0.77 8.01
N LEU A 77 6.49 -1.19 8.48
CA LEU A 77 7.71 -1.31 7.70
C LEU A 77 7.84 -2.66 6.98
N ALA A 78 6.98 -3.63 7.28
CA ALA A 78 7.06 -4.99 6.75
C ALA A 78 8.44 -5.63 6.96
N VAL A 79 9.06 -5.39 8.13
CA VAL A 79 10.41 -5.90 8.43
C VAL A 79 10.44 -7.43 8.56
N ASP A 80 9.32 -8.03 8.96
CA ASP A 80 9.22 -9.47 9.20
C ASP A 80 8.75 -10.25 7.97
N ASP A 81 8.42 -9.57 6.88
CA ASP A 81 7.95 -10.22 5.67
C ASP A 81 9.10 -10.86 4.90
N ASP A 82 9.02 -12.17 4.72
CA ASP A 82 9.92 -12.91 3.84
C ASP A 82 9.41 -12.91 2.39
N HIS A 83 10.13 -12.19 1.52
CA HIS A 83 9.86 -12.13 0.09
C HIS A 83 10.80 -13.04 -0.72
N SER A 84 11.69 -13.79 -0.08
CA SER A 84 12.72 -14.59 -0.77
C SER A 84 12.13 -15.56 -1.80
N GLY A 85 11.01 -16.21 -1.47
CA GLY A 85 10.28 -17.10 -2.38
C GLY A 85 9.80 -16.40 -3.65
N PHE A 86 9.19 -15.21 -3.53
CA PHE A 86 8.79 -14.39 -4.68
C PHE A 86 10.00 -13.97 -5.53
N LEU A 87 11.04 -13.46 -4.87
CA LEU A 87 12.24 -12.95 -5.55
C LEU A 87 12.95 -14.06 -6.34
N ALA A 88 13.06 -15.27 -5.77
CA ALA A 88 13.68 -16.40 -6.43
C ALA A 88 12.81 -16.91 -7.59
N ARG A 89 11.51 -17.14 -7.34
CA ARG A 89 10.58 -17.71 -8.33
C ARG A 89 10.45 -16.83 -9.58
N PHE A 90 10.41 -15.51 -9.41
CA PHE A 90 10.15 -14.58 -10.51
C PHE A 90 11.40 -13.77 -10.93
N ALA A 91 12.61 -14.18 -10.55
CA ALA A 91 13.86 -13.49 -10.89
C ALA A 91 14.06 -13.30 -12.42
N SER A 92 13.63 -14.30 -13.19
CA SER A 92 13.73 -14.35 -14.65
C SER A 92 12.43 -13.96 -15.37
N ASP A 93 11.38 -13.59 -14.63
CA ASP A 93 10.11 -13.16 -15.21
C ASP A 93 10.33 -11.92 -16.11
N PRO A 94 9.80 -11.91 -17.34
CA PRO A 94 10.05 -10.83 -18.29
C PRO A 94 9.46 -9.48 -17.87
N LEU A 95 8.42 -9.48 -17.03
CA LEU A 95 7.71 -8.30 -16.57
C LEU A 95 8.24 -7.80 -15.22
N VAL A 96 8.28 -8.65 -14.19
CA VAL A 96 8.72 -8.25 -12.83
C VAL A 96 10.21 -8.44 -12.60
N GLY A 97 10.87 -9.36 -13.30
CA GLY A 97 12.29 -9.68 -13.13
C GLY A 97 13.23 -8.47 -13.26
N PRO A 98 13.04 -7.54 -14.24
CA PRO A 98 13.82 -6.31 -14.30
C PRO A 98 13.70 -5.44 -13.04
N THR A 99 12.49 -5.31 -12.48
CA THR A 99 12.28 -4.57 -11.22
C THR A 99 12.87 -5.32 -10.04
N ILE A 100 12.74 -6.64 -9.99
CA ILE A 100 13.35 -7.49 -8.95
C ILE A 100 14.87 -7.27 -8.91
N ARG A 101 15.55 -7.30 -10.06
CA ARG A 101 17.00 -7.06 -10.11
C ARG A 101 17.39 -5.64 -9.68
N ALA A 102 16.57 -4.65 -10.04
CA ALA A 102 16.85 -3.25 -9.70
C ALA A 102 16.50 -2.89 -8.24
N GLN A 103 15.51 -3.56 -7.64
CA GLN A 103 14.89 -3.17 -6.36
C GLN A 103 14.54 -4.38 -5.49
N ARG A 104 15.43 -5.38 -5.41
CA ARG A 104 15.20 -6.62 -4.65
C ARG A 104 14.79 -6.40 -3.19
N GLY A 105 15.18 -5.27 -2.60
CA GLY A 105 14.86 -4.90 -1.22
C GLY A 105 13.52 -4.18 -1.04
N LEU A 106 12.77 -3.92 -2.11
CA LEU A 106 11.50 -3.20 -2.06
C LEU A 106 10.48 -3.92 -1.18
N ARG A 107 9.89 -3.18 -0.24
CA ARG A 107 8.71 -3.56 0.53
C ARG A 107 7.56 -2.58 0.28
N PRO A 108 6.32 -3.07 0.12
CA PRO A 108 5.16 -2.20 0.16
C PRO A 108 4.94 -1.73 1.61
N LEU A 109 5.27 -0.46 1.88
CA LEU A 109 4.98 0.10 3.20
C LEU A 109 3.48 0.07 3.48
N ARG A 110 3.14 -0.30 4.71
CA ARG A 110 1.78 -0.44 5.20
C ARG A 110 1.36 0.82 5.95
N VAL A 111 0.06 0.94 6.19
CA VAL A 111 -0.53 1.99 7.04
C VAL A 111 -0.94 1.41 8.38
N ALA A 112 -1.07 2.27 9.38
CA ALA A 112 -1.33 1.83 10.75
C ALA A 112 -2.73 1.19 10.92
N THR A 113 -3.71 1.66 10.16
CA THR A 113 -5.10 1.18 10.29
C THR A 113 -5.60 0.63 8.97
N VAL A 114 -6.43 -0.41 9.03
CA VAL A 114 -7.19 -0.88 7.86
C VAL A 114 -8.13 0.22 7.37
N THR A 115 -8.64 1.06 8.28
CA THR A 115 -9.41 2.27 7.91
C THR A 115 -8.61 3.23 7.03
N HIS A 116 -7.32 3.44 7.31
CA HIS A 116 -6.45 4.23 6.43
C HIS A 116 -6.26 3.55 5.08
N ALA A 117 -6.10 2.23 5.03
CA ALA A 117 -5.99 1.50 3.76
C ALA A 117 -7.27 1.63 2.92
N LEU A 118 -8.45 1.60 3.58
CA LEU A 118 -9.73 1.88 2.95
C LEU A 118 -9.78 3.31 2.39
N LEU A 119 -9.34 4.32 3.16
CA LEU A 119 -9.24 5.71 2.68
C LEU A 119 -8.36 5.80 1.42
N LYS A 120 -7.21 5.13 1.42
CA LYS A 120 -6.30 5.08 0.26
C LYS A 120 -6.99 4.45 -0.95
N ALA A 121 -7.71 3.35 -0.75
CA ALA A 121 -8.49 2.73 -1.81
C ALA A 121 -9.52 3.71 -2.37
N VAL A 122 -10.43 4.26 -1.57
CA VAL A 122 -11.48 5.18 -2.09
C VAL A 122 -10.88 6.41 -2.78
N CYS A 123 -9.81 6.99 -2.24
CA CYS A 123 -9.12 8.12 -2.87
C CYS A 123 -8.49 7.74 -4.21
N GLY A 124 -7.86 6.56 -4.31
CA GLY A 124 -7.10 6.14 -5.48
C GLY A 124 -7.91 5.62 -6.67
N GLN A 125 -9.17 5.24 -6.48
CA GLN A 125 -10.00 4.70 -7.57
C GLN A 125 -10.10 5.66 -8.76
N LEU A 126 -9.82 5.15 -9.97
CA LEU A 126 -10.04 5.82 -11.26
C LEU A 126 -9.34 7.18 -11.45
N ILE A 127 -8.28 7.46 -10.68
CA ILE A 127 -7.49 8.69 -10.80
C ILE A 127 -5.99 8.42 -10.74
N GLN A 128 -5.19 9.40 -11.16
CA GLN A 128 -3.74 9.30 -11.11
C GLN A 128 -3.22 9.28 -9.66
N ALA A 129 -2.16 8.51 -9.41
CA ALA A 129 -1.57 8.34 -8.07
C ALA A 129 -1.18 9.67 -7.39
N LYS A 130 -0.75 10.68 -8.15
CA LYS A 130 -0.46 12.02 -7.60
C LYS A 130 -1.73 12.70 -7.07
N ALA A 131 -2.83 12.68 -7.84
CA ALA A 131 -4.10 13.25 -7.43
C ALA A 131 -4.69 12.51 -6.23
N ALA A 132 -4.60 11.17 -6.21
CA ALA A 132 -5.00 10.34 -5.09
C ALA A 132 -4.30 10.72 -3.78
N ARG A 133 -2.96 10.87 -3.81
CA ARG A 133 -2.18 11.28 -2.63
C ARG A 133 -2.56 12.67 -2.13
N LEU A 134 -2.82 13.62 -3.05
CA LEU A 134 -3.24 14.97 -2.67
C LEU A 134 -4.63 14.99 -2.02
N LEU A 135 -5.57 14.21 -2.56
CA LEU A 135 -6.92 14.05 -2.00
C LEU A 135 -6.86 13.39 -0.61
N GLU A 136 -6.13 12.28 -0.49
CA GLU A 136 -5.90 11.58 0.78
C GLU A 136 -5.33 12.55 1.83
N ALA A 137 -4.25 13.26 1.50
CA ALA A 137 -3.61 14.18 2.43
C ALA A 137 -4.53 15.34 2.83
N ARG A 138 -5.39 15.83 1.92
CA ARG A 138 -6.39 16.87 2.23
C ARG A 138 -7.43 16.35 3.21
N LEU A 139 -7.95 15.14 3.01
CA LEU A 139 -8.95 14.54 3.90
C LEU A 139 -8.35 14.24 5.28
N LEU A 140 -7.13 13.71 5.34
CA LEU A 140 -6.43 13.45 6.60
C LEU A 140 -6.18 14.73 7.40
N ARG A 141 -5.67 15.79 6.77
CA ARG A 141 -5.46 17.07 7.47
C ARG A 141 -6.75 17.67 8.03
N ARG A 142 -7.91 17.33 7.45
CA ARG A 142 -9.22 17.82 7.91
C ARG A 142 -9.81 16.97 9.04
N ALA A 143 -9.63 15.65 8.96
CA ALA A 143 -10.36 14.69 9.80
C ALA A 143 -9.51 14.11 10.93
N SER A 144 -8.18 14.01 10.74
CA SER A 144 -7.27 13.42 11.71
C SER A 144 -6.58 14.45 12.61
N PRO A 145 -6.35 14.13 13.88
CA PRO A 145 -5.50 14.93 14.76
C PRO A 145 -4.07 15.07 14.22
N GLN A 146 -3.38 16.14 14.61
CA GLN A 146 -1.96 16.33 14.32
C GLN A 146 -1.10 15.82 15.47
N HIS A 147 0.03 15.20 15.14
CA HIS A 147 1.08 14.83 16.07
C HIS A 147 2.43 15.03 15.40
N ALA A 148 3.38 15.69 16.07
CA ALA A 148 4.74 15.93 15.55
C ALA A 148 4.79 16.50 14.10
N GLY A 149 3.83 17.36 13.73
CA GLY A 149 3.77 17.99 12.39
C GLY A 149 3.22 17.09 11.27
N LEU A 150 2.68 15.92 11.60
CA LEU A 150 2.02 14.98 10.69
C LEU A 150 0.62 14.63 11.22
N CYS A 151 -0.22 14.02 10.39
CA CYS A 151 -1.56 13.55 10.77
C CYS A 151 -1.47 12.16 11.39
N LEU A 152 -2.17 11.92 12.50
CA LEU A 152 -2.41 10.56 12.96
C LEU A 152 -3.26 9.79 11.91
N PRO A 153 -2.99 8.51 11.65
CA PRO A 153 -3.79 7.68 10.76
C PRO A 153 -5.25 7.66 11.23
N PRO A 154 -6.21 7.68 10.29
CA PRO A 154 -7.63 7.69 10.62
C PRO A 154 -8.03 6.35 11.23
N THR A 155 -8.87 6.39 12.25
CA THR A 155 -9.53 5.21 12.80
C THR A 155 -10.95 5.13 12.24
N ARG A 156 -11.64 4.03 12.56
CA ARG A 156 -13.08 3.90 12.27
C ARG A 156 -13.87 5.13 12.75
N ALA A 157 -13.56 5.62 13.96
CA ALA A 157 -14.24 6.76 14.57
C ALA A 157 -14.05 8.06 13.75
N THR A 158 -12.90 8.24 13.09
CA THR A 158 -12.58 9.42 12.28
C THR A 158 -13.62 9.70 11.20
N PHE A 159 -14.08 8.66 10.49
CA PHE A 159 -15.04 8.82 9.40
C PHE A 159 -16.47 8.39 9.76
N ALA A 160 -16.66 7.64 10.85
CA ALA A 160 -18.01 7.29 11.31
C ALA A 160 -18.84 8.52 11.71
N THR A 161 -18.20 9.57 12.20
CA THR A 161 -18.84 10.84 12.59
C THR A 161 -18.98 11.83 11.44
N SER A 162 -18.31 11.60 10.30
CA SER A 162 -18.36 12.47 9.13
C SER A 162 -19.66 12.30 8.35
N SER A 163 -20.13 13.36 7.69
CA SER A 163 -21.15 13.27 6.63
C SER A 163 -20.51 13.09 5.25
N PRO A 164 -21.16 12.38 4.31
CA PRO A 164 -20.67 12.29 2.93
C PRO A 164 -20.51 13.66 2.25
N ALA A 165 -21.39 14.62 2.58
CA ALA A 165 -21.36 15.98 2.04
C ALA A 165 -20.10 16.76 2.50
N GLU A 166 -19.66 16.59 3.75
CA GLU A 166 -18.41 17.17 4.25
C GLU A 166 -17.20 16.66 3.48
N LEU A 167 -17.11 15.35 3.26
CA LEU A 167 -16.02 14.77 2.48
C LEU A 167 -16.08 15.23 1.01
N GLY A 168 -17.28 15.39 0.47
CA GLY A 168 -17.55 15.94 -0.86
C GLY A 168 -16.99 17.35 -1.06
N ARG A 169 -17.16 18.25 -0.07
CA ARG A 169 -16.59 19.61 -0.10
C ARG A 169 -15.07 19.62 -0.19
N HIS A 170 -14.40 18.51 0.14
CA HIS A 170 -12.95 18.35 0.02
C HIS A 170 -12.50 17.55 -1.22
N GLY A 171 -13.44 17.24 -2.11
CA GLY A 171 -13.18 16.64 -3.42
C GLY A 171 -13.38 15.13 -3.48
N LEU A 172 -13.86 14.48 -2.41
CA LEU A 172 -14.21 13.06 -2.47
C LEU A 172 -15.60 12.90 -3.09
N VAL A 173 -15.66 12.37 -4.32
CA VAL A 173 -16.93 12.19 -5.05
C VAL A 173 -17.97 11.45 -4.21
N SER A 174 -19.23 11.87 -4.28
CA SER A 174 -20.32 11.44 -3.39
C SER A 174 -20.41 9.92 -3.20
N ARG A 175 -20.29 9.12 -4.27
CA ARG A 175 -20.34 7.66 -4.17
C ARG A 175 -19.24 7.09 -3.25
N LYS A 176 -18.01 7.62 -3.36
CA LYS A 176 -16.85 7.20 -2.54
C LYS A 176 -16.98 7.68 -1.10
N ALA A 177 -17.49 8.89 -0.91
CA ALA A 177 -17.76 9.43 0.42
C ALA A 177 -18.81 8.61 1.17
N ASN A 178 -19.89 8.22 0.50
CA ASN A 178 -20.91 7.32 1.05
C ASN A 178 -20.32 5.97 1.46
N ALA A 179 -19.52 5.34 0.58
CA ALA A 179 -18.88 4.05 0.89
C ALA A 179 -17.95 4.14 2.11
N LEU A 180 -17.11 5.18 2.19
CA LEU A 180 -16.19 5.38 3.32
C LEU A 180 -16.95 5.57 4.64
N VAL A 181 -17.94 6.46 4.67
CA VAL A 181 -18.74 6.73 5.88
C VAL A 181 -19.53 5.49 6.28
N ARG A 182 -20.18 4.82 5.33
CA ARG A 182 -20.98 3.61 5.58
C ARG A 182 -20.13 2.49 6.17
N LEU A 183 -19.02 2.15 5.53
CA LEU A 183 -18.11 1.13 6.05
C LEU A 183 -17.57 1.51 7.42
N SER A 184 -17.24 2.79 7.66
CA SER A 184 -16.76 3.23 8.97
C SER A 184 -17.85 3.14 10.05
N ARG A 185 -19.13 3.33 9.71
CA ARG A 185 -20.25 3.19 10.66
C ARG A 185 -20.63 1.73 10.90
N GLU A 186 -20.80 0.97 9.85
CA GLU A 186 -21.44 -0.35 9.89
C GLU A 186 -20.44 -1.50 10.00
N THR A 187 -19.15 -1.26 9.71
CA THR A 187 -18.12 -2.30 9.65
C THR A 187 -16.93 -1.93 10.50
N ASP A 188 -16.55 -2.83 11.40
CA ASP A 188 -15.24 -2.78 12.01
C ASP A 188 -14.21 -3.40 11.05
N VAL A 189 -13.69 -2.58 10.14
CA VAL A 189 -12.75 -3.04 9.10
C VAL A 189 -11.42 -3.53 9.68
N GLU A 190 -11.07 -3.18 10.93
CA GLU A 190 -9.88 -3.73 11.57
C GLU A 190 -10.01 -5.24 11.83
N ARG A 191 -11.23 -5.76 12.03
CA ARG A 191 -11.49 -7.20 12.18
C ARG A 191 -11.15 -8.02 10.95
N LEU A 192 -10.95 -7.38 9.79
CA LEU A 192 -10.49 -8.06 8.57
C LEU A 192 -9.11 -8.70 8.73
N ARG A 193 -8.31 -8.30 9.72
CA ARG A 193 -7.04 -8.94 10.08
C ARG A 193 -7.20 -10.41 10.49
N ALA A 194 -8.35 -10.78 11.05
CA ALA A 194 -8.59 -12.11 11.62
C ALA A 194 -9.29 -13.09 10.66
N VAL A 195 -9.63 -12.67 9.44
CA VAL A 195 -10.35 -13.52 8.46
C VAL A 195 -9.48 -13.76 7.23
N PRO A 196 -9.65 -14.87 6.47
CA PRO A 196 -8.87 -15.12 5.25
C PRO A 196 -9.14 -14.08 4.17
N SER A 197 -8.21 -13.91 3.23
CA SER A 197 -8.33 -12.88 2.17
C SER A 197 -9.52 -13.06 1.25
N SER A 198 -10.00 -14.30 1.04
CA SER A 198 -11.26 -14.55 0.32
C SER A 198 -12.45 -13.86 1.01
N ALA A 199 -12.54 -13.98 2.34
CA ALA A 199 -13.57 -13.30 3.13
C ALA A 199 -13.39 -11.77 3.12
N VAL A 200 -12.15 -11.28 3.12
CA VAL A 200 -11.84 -9.84 2.94
C VAL A 200 -12.38 -9.36 1.60
N ALA A 201 -12.04 -10.04 0.50
CA ALA A 201 -12.48 -9.70 -0.84
C ALA A 201 -14.01 -9.70 -0.93
N SER A 202 -14.67 -10.75 -0.46
CA SER A 202 -16.14 -10.83 -0.43
C SER A 202 -16.77 -9.71 0.40
N ARG A 203 -16.20 -9.36 1.57
CA ARG A 203 -16.76 -8.32 2.42
C ARG A 203 -16.64 -6.94 1.79
N ILE A 204 -15.48 -6.62 1.23
CA ILE A 204 -15.19 -5.31 0.60
C ILE A 204 -15.99 -5.15 -0.69
N GLN A 205 -16.08 -6.18 -1.52
CA GLN A 205 -16.74 -6.08 -2.83
C GLN A 205 -18.28 -6.05 -2.74
N ARG A 206 -18.87 -6.37 -1.58
CA ARG A 206 -20.30 -6.10 -1.30
C ARG A 206 -20.60 -4.61 -1.17
N GLU A 207 -19.59 -3.79 -0.89
CA GLU A 207 -19.76 -2.33 -0.85
C GLU A 207 -19.88 -1.80 -2.28
N ARG A 208 -20.99 -1.09 -2.59
CA ARG A 208 -21.25 -0.63 -3.95
C ARG A 208 -20.11 0.25 -4.47
N GLY A 209 -19.41 -0.28 -5.46
CA GLY A 209 -18.32 0.37 -6.16
C GLY A 209 -17.00 0.42 -5.39
N LEU A 210 -16.81 -0.52 -4.45
CA LEU A 210 -15.51 -1.09 -4.17
C LEU A 210 -15.41 -2.43 -4.91
N GLY A 211 -14.28 -2.67 -5.56
CA GLY A 211 -14.04 -3.85 -6.39
C GLY A 211 -12.75 -4.58 -6.03
N PRO A 212 -12.31 -5.52 -6.86
CA PRO A 212 -11.06 -6.27 -6.69
C PRO A 212 -9.85 -5.37 -6.41
N TRP A 213 -9.69 -4.28 -7.14
CA TRP A 213 -8.64 -3.28 -6.90
C TRP A 213 -8.63 -2.75 -5.46
N SER A 214 -9.81 -2.42 -4.90
CA SER A 214 -9.94 -1.90 -3.54
C SER A 214 -9.64 -2.96 -2.49
N ALA A 215 -10.03 -4.22 -2.74
CA ALA A 215 -9.70 -5.34 -1.86
C ALA A 215 -8.18 -5.58 -1.84
N GLY A 216 -7.50 -5.53 -2.99
CA GLY A 216 -6.04 -5.63 -3.08
C GLY A 216 -5.33 -4.49 -2.35
N MET A 217 -5.79 -3.25 -2.50
CA MET A 217 -5.25 -2.10 -1.76
C MET A 217 -5.33 -2.29 -0.24
N ILE A 218 -6.47 -2.79 0.25
CA ILE A 218 -6.69 -3.06 1.67
C ILE A 218 -5.82 -4.23 2.15
N ALA A 219 -5.74 -5.31 1.36
CA ALA A 219 -4.91 -6.47 1.67
C ALA A 219 -3.42 -6.09 1.80
N ILE A 220 -2.88 -5.41 0.79
CA ILE A 220 -1.45 -5.05 0.75
C ILE A 220 -1.11 -4.05 1.85
N HIS A 221 -1.84 -2.94 1.93
CA HIS A 221 -1.44 -1.82 2.78
C HIS A 221 -2.03 -1.85 4.19
N GLY A 222 -3.19 -2.48 4.37
CA GLY A 222 -3.87 -2.56 5.67
C GLY A 222 -3.66 -3.87 6.39
N LEU A 223 -3.55 -4.99 5.66
CA LEU A 223 -3.47 -6.33 6.23
C LEU A 223 -2.10 -6.99 6.07
N GLY A 224 -1.24 -6.47 5.19
CA GLY A 224 0.06 -7.07 4.90
C GLY A 224 -0.01 -8.39 4.14
N ARG A 225 -1.02 -8.55 3.29
CA ARG A 225 -1.25 -9.78 2.52
C ARG A 225 -1.09 -9.52 1.02
N PHE A 226 -0.54 -10.50 0.32
CA PHE A 226 -0.15 -10.38 -1.09
C PHE A 226 -0.91 -11.32 -2.02
N ASP A 227 -1.86 -12.09 -1.51
CA ASP A 227 -2.67 -13.03 -2.30
C ASP A 227 -3.81 -12.35 -3.07
N LEU A 228 -4.06 -11.06 -2.80
CA LEU A 228 -4.97 -10.23 -3.58
C LEU A 228 -4.19 -9.19 -4.40
N GLY A 229 -4.29 -9.30 -5.73
CA GLY A 229 -3.72 -8.37 -6.69
C GLY A 229 -4.50 -7.06 -6.83
N LEU A 230 -3.86 -6.06 -7.45
CA LEU A 230 -4.48 -4.77 -7.80
C LEU A 230 -5.22 -4.85 -9.14
N VAL A 231 -6.11 -5.82 -9.30
CA VAL A 231 -6.90 -6.05 -10.53
C VAL A 231 -7.66 -4.78 -10.92
N GLY A 232 -7.52 -4.31 -12.15
CA GLY A 232 -8.11 -3.07 -12.67
C GLY A 232 -7.28 -1.81 -12.42
N ASP A 233 -6.06 -1.92 -11.87
CA ASP A 233 -5.18 -0.76 -11.68
C ASP A 233 -4.75 -0.15 -13.02
N LEU A 234 -4.82 1.18 -13.15
CA LEU A 234 -4.49 1.88 -14.40
C LEU A 234 -3.06 1.62 -14.89
N GLY A 235 -2.09 1.42 -13.99
CA GLY A 235 -0.73 1.07 -14.36
C GLY A 235 -0.65 -0.35 -14.93
N LEU A 236 -1.40 -1.29 -14.36
CA LEU A 236 -1.51 -2.66 -14.87
C LEU A 236 -2.30 -2.72 -16.18
N ILE A 237 -3.36 -1.92 -16.33
CA ILE A 237 -4.08 -1.74 -17.59
C ILE A 237 -3.12 -1.30 -18.69
N LYS A 238 -2.23 -0.33 -18.42
CA LYS A 238 -1.22 0.09 -19.40
C LYS A 238 -0.24 -1.03 -19.75
N VAL A 239 0.21 -1.81 -18.76
CA VAL A 239 1.10 -2.96 -19.00
C VAL A 239 0.38 -3.98 -19.88
N ALA A 240 -0.80 -4.44 -19.49
CA ALA A 240 -1.61 -5.37 -20.27
C ALA A 240 -1.94 -4.84 -21.68
N SER A 241 -2.22 -3.54 -21.82
CA SER A 241 -2.47 -2.92 -23.12
C SER A 241 -1.26 -2.99 -24.04
N ALA A 242 -0.06 -2.81 -23.48
CA ALA A 242 1.18 -2.92 -24.25
C ALA A 242 1.51 -4.36 -24.68
N LEU A 243 1.06 -5.35 -23.90
CA LEU A 243 1.22 -6.76 -24.23
C LEU A 243 0.22 -7.21 -25.30
N THR A 244 -1.04 -6.79 -25.17
CA THR A 244 -2.15 -7.21 -26.05
C THR A 244 -2.25 -6.39 -27.33
N GLY A 245 -1.67 -5.19 -27.37
CA GLY A 245 -1.75 -4.28 -28.52
C GLY A 245 -3.08 -3.52 -28.65
N ARG A 246 -3.99 -3.68 -27.69
CA ARG A 246 -5.25 -2.92 -27.59
C ARG A 246 -5.37 -2.27 -26.22
N TRP A 247 -6.39 -1.43 -26.01
CA TRP A 247 -6.72 -1.00 -24.65
C TRP A 247 -7.22 -2.20 -23.84
N ALA A 248 -6.57 -2.46 -22.71
CA ALA A 248 -6.90 -3.55 -21.81
C ALA A 248 -8.04 -3.18 -20.84
N GLU A 249 -8.76 -4.19 -20.41
CA GLU A 249 -9.87 -4.11 -19.46
C GLU A 249 -9.50 -4.78 -18.13
N GLU A 250 -10.44 -4.81 -17.19
CA GLU A 250 -10.20 -5.38 -15.86
C GLU A 250 -9.75 -6.86 -15.94
N ASP A 251 -10.42 -7.66 -16.76
CA ASP A 251 -10.12 -9.09 -16.89
C ASP A 251 -8.74 -9.35 -17.50
N ASP A 252 -8.27 -8.50 -18.43
CA ASP A 252 -6.89 -8.59 -18.93
C ASP A 252 -5.86 -8.41 -17.79
N THR A 253 -6.14 -7.54 -16.82
CA THR A 253 -5.25 -7.38 -15.65
C THR A 253 -5.37 -8.51 -14.65
N ARG A 254 -6.53 -9.20 -14.61
CA ARG A 254 -6.71 -10.41 -13.83
C ARG A 254 -5.87 -11.55 -14.41
N GLU A 255 -5.93 -11.73 -15.73
CA GLU A 255 -5.11 -12.70 -16.46
C GLU A 255 -3.62 -12.39 -16.33
N LEU A 256 -3.23 -11.10 -16.45
CA LEU A 256 -1.87 -10.64 -16.22
C LEU A 256 -1.34 -11.05 -14.84
N LEU A 257 -2.18 -11.03 -13.81
CA LEU A 257 -1.78 -11.31 -12.43
C LEU A 257 -1.92 -12.80 -12.04
N ALA A 258 -2.69 -13.59 -12.78
CA ALA A 258 -2.97 -14.99 -12.46
C ALA A 258 -1.70 -15.86 -12.28
N PRO A 259 -0.64 -15.73 -13.10
CA PRO A 259 0.59 -16.53 -12.93
C PRO A 259 1.30 -16.34 -11.59
N TYR A 260 1.06 -15.22 -10.89
CA TYR A 260 1.72 -14.90 -9.63
C TYR A 260 1.06 -15.57 -8.41
N GLY A 261 -0.17 -16.09 -8.53
CA GLY A 261 -0.87 -16.81 -7.46
C GLY A 261 -0.93 -16.03 -6.13
N GLU A 262 -0.46 -16.64 -5.04
CA GLU A 262 -0.38 -16.03 -3.70
C GLU A 262 0.47 -14.74 -3.64
N TRP A 263 1.24 -14.45 -4.70
CA TRP A 263 2.09 -13.27 -4.81
C TRP A 263 1.47 -12.17 -5.69
N ALA A 264 0.23 -12.30 -6.15
CA ALA A 264 -0.40 -11.35 -7.08
C ALA A 264 -0.34 -9.88 -6.62
N GLY A 265 -0.52 -9.62 -5.34
CA GLY A 265 -0.37 -8.31 -4.72
C GLY A 265 1.07 -7.79 -4.73
N LEU A 266 2.05 -8.65 -4.43
CA LEU A 266 3.46 -8.26 -4.49
C LEU A 266 3.92 -8.06 -5.94
N ALA A 267 3.48 -8.90 -6.87
CA ALA A 267 3.68 -8.72 -8.30
C ALA A 267 3.09 -7.39 -8.78
N SER A 268 1.89 -7.02 -8.33
CA SER A 268 1.30 -5.71 -8.62
C SER A 268 2.22 -4.57 -8.18
N VAL A 269 2.80 -4.65 -6.98
CA VAL A 269 3.76 -3.64 -6.46
C VAL A 269 5.00 -3.54 -7.34
N TYR A 270 5.59 -4.67 -7.75
CA TYR A 270 6.80 -4.70 -8.58
C TYR A 270 6.55 -4.28 -10.04
N LEU A 271 5.41 -4.65 -10.61
CA LEU A 271 4.99 -4.18 -11.94
C LEU A 271 4.84 -2.65 -11.92
N LEU A 272 4.13 -2.09 -10.93
CA LEU A 272 3.89 -0.66 -10.82
C LEU A 272 5.16 0.15 -10.51
N ALA A 273 6.09 -0.39 -9.71
CA ALA A 273 7.40 0.20 -9.51
C ALA A 273 8.25 0.16 -10.80
N GLY A 274 8.02 -0.87 -11.63
CA GLY A 274 8.69 -1.09 -12.90
C GLY A 274 8.15 -0.30 -14.09
N VAL A 275 6.88 0.13 -14.08
CA VAL A 275 6.18 0.75 -15.22
C VAL A 275 7.09 1.70 -16.03
N GLY A 276 7.74 2.69 -15.41
CA GLY A 276 8.63 3.61 -16.13
C GLY A 276 9.84 2.94 -16.83
N ARG A 277 10.37 1.86 -16.26
CA ARG A 277 11.47 1.05 -16.82
C ARG A 277 10.96 0.07 -17.88
N THR A 278 9.77 -0.50 -17.69
CA THR A 278 9.13 -1.43 -18.63
C THR A 278 8.77 -0.71 -19.94
N PHE A 279 8.31 0.54 -19.88
CA PHE A 279 8.02 1.36 -21.06
C PHE A 279 9.26 2.00 -21.72
N GLY A 280 10.32 2.29 -20.97
CA GLY A 280 11.55 2.88 -21.51
C GLY A 280 12.46 1.92 -22.29
N ALA A 281 12.32 0.60 -22.09
CA ALA A 281 13.20 -0.43 -22.69
C ALA A 281 12.56 -1.23 -23.84
N GLY A 282 11.51 -0.71 -24.49
CA GLY A 282 10.92 -1.32 -25.69
C GLY A 282 10.14 -2.62 -25.39
N LEU A 283 8.97 -2.49 -24.76
CA LEU A 283 8.01 -3.59 -24.56
C LEU A 283 7.73 -4.40 -25.84
N ARG A 284 7.67 -3.73 -27.01
CA ARG A 284 7.34 -4.38 -28.30
C ARG A 284 8.32 -5.47 -28.74
N GLY A 285 9.59 -5.42 -28.33
CA GLY A 285 10.58 -6.46 -28.64
C GLY A 285 10.49 -7.68 -27.72
N ARG A 286 10.00 -7.52 -26.49
CA ARG A 286 9.94 -8.57 -25.46
C ARG A 286 8.62 -9.36 -25.47
N VAL A 287 7.55 -8.76 -26.00
CA VAL A 287 6.23 -9.41 -26.14
C VAL A 287 6.25 -10.63 -27.07
N ARG A 288 7.11 -10.64 -28.10
CA ARG A 288 7.18 -11.75 -29.07
C ARG A 288 7.67 -13.07 -28.48
N SER A 289 8.40 -13.08 -27.35
CA SER A 289 8.83 -14.34 -26.73
C SER A 289 7.80 -14.93 -25.76
N VAL A 290 6.93 -14.10 -25.18
CA VAL A 290 5.94 -14.51 -24.17
C VAL A 290 4.67 -15.09 -24.81
N ALA A 291 4.29 -14.62 -26.00
CA ALA A 291 3.18 -15.22 -26.76
C ALA A 291 3.59 -16.48 -27.55
N ALA A 292 4.87 -16.86 -27.51
CA ALA A 292 5.44 -17.99 -28.25
C ALA A 292 5.98 -19.11 -27.33
N SER A 293 5.71 -19.04 -26.03
CA SER A 293 6.12 -20.04 -25.02
C SER A 293 4.92 -20.60 -24.28
#